data_AF-A0A6A4P931-F1
#
_entry.id   AF-A0A6A4P931-F1
#
_cell.length_a   1.000
_cell.length_b   1.000
_cell.length_c   1.000
_cell.angle_alpha   90.00
_cell.angle_beta   90.00
_cell.angle_gamma   90.00
#
_symmetry.space_group_name_H-M   'P 1'
#
loop_
_entity.id
_entity.type
_entity.pdbx_description
1 polymer ?
#
loop_
_entity_poly.entity_id
_entity_poly.type
_entity_poly.pdbx_seq_one_letter_code
_entity_poly.pdbx_strand_id
1 'polypeptide(L)'
;MAEVVLVLDDLKYNGRIFRCRICHEEEDFESSTNMEAPCSCSGTIKFAHRDCIQKWCNEKGSTICEICLQEYEPGYTAPVKKYEENDEAMSMTYVSIFYIINSNNIKI
;
A
#
# COMPACT_ATOMS: atom_id res chain seq x y z
N MET A 1 -33.50 16.83 -36.88
CA MET A 1 -32.16 17.43 -36.73
C MET A 1 -31.69 17.23 -35.29
N ALA A 2 -31.42 15.99 -34.91
CA ALA A 2 -30.96 15.65 -33.58
C ALA A 2 -30.06 14.41 -33.70
N GLU A 3 -28.85 14.57 -34.24
CA GLU A 3 -27.91 13.47 -34.34
C GLU A 3 -26.47 13.94 -34.56
N VAL A 4 -26.00 14.93 -33.79
CA VAL A 4 -24.58 15.36 -33.88
C VAL A 4 -24.01 15.96 -32.59
N VAL A 5 -24.51 15.57 -31.41
CA VAL A 5 -24.01 16.14 -30.14
C VAL A 5 -23.18 15.14 -29.31
N LEU A 6 -23.30 13.82 -29.52
CA LEU A 6 -22.59 12.85 -28.66
C LEU A 6 -21.13 12.57 -29.06
N VAL A 7 -20.65 13.04 -30.22
CA VAL A 7 -19.30 12.70 -30.72
C VAL A 7 -18.19 13.67 -30.28
N LEU A 8 -18.55 14.82 -29.68
CA LEU A 8 -17.58 15.80 -29.17
C LEU A 8 -17.28 15.66 -27.68
N ASP A 9 -18.04 14.84 -26.95
CA ASP A 9 -17.74 14.51 -25.55
C ASP A 9 -16.66 13.42 -25.48
N ASP A 10 -16.63 12.45 -26.41
CA ASP A 10 -15.71 11.30 -26.33
C ASP A 10 -14.23 11.61 -26.64
N LEU A 11 -13.93 12.67 -27.42
CA LEU A 11 -12.55 13.00 -27.82
C LEU A 11 -11.88 14.10 -26.98
N LYS A 12 -12.66 14.86 -26.18
CA LYS A 12 -12.11 15.69 -25.09
C LYS A 12 -11.99 14.91 -23.78
N TYR A 13 -12.82 13.87 -23.60
CA TYR A 13 -12.83 12.98 -22.43
C TYR A 13 -11.79 11.84 -22.50
N ASN A 14 -10.87 11.89 -23.46
CA ASN A 14 -9.71 10.99 -23.48
C ASN A 14 -8.54 11.52 -22.61
N GLY A 15 -8.87 12.34 -21.61
CA GLY A 15 -7.98 12.65 -20.51
C GLY A 15 -7.63 11.35 -19.81
N ARG A 16 -6.36 11.14 -19.49
CA ARG A 16 -5.95 9.98 -18.70
C ARG A 16 -6.57 10.12 -17.31
N ILE A 17 -7.74 9.54 -17.11
CA ILE A 17 -8.35 9.41 -15.78
C ILE A 17 -7.49 8.42 -15.01
N PHE A 18 -6.99 8.86 -13.87
CA PHE A 18 -6.31 7.98 -12.93
C PHE A 18 -7.23 7.69 -11.77
N ARG A 19 -7.17 6.47 -11.25
CA ARG A 19 -7.91 6.06 -10.06
C ARG A 19 -6.92 5.72 -8.97
N CYS A 20 -7.06 6.34 -7.81
CA CYS A 20 -6.23 6.03 -6.66
C CYS A 20 -6.55 4.61 -6.18
N ARG A 21 -5.55 3.71 -6.15
CA ARG A 21 -5.76 2.31 -5.70
C ARG A 21 -6.07 2.15 -4.20
N ILE A 22 -6.13 3.22 -3.43
CA ILE A 22 -6.36 3.21 -1.97
C ILE A 22 -7.74 3.78 -1.64
N CYS A 23 -8.05 5.02 -2.05
CA CYS A 23 -9.37 5.63 -1.79
C CYS A 23 -10.40 5.38 -2.90
N HIS A 24 -9.96 4.86 -4.05
CA HIS A 24 -10.78 4.55 -5.22
C HIS A 24 -11.41 5.78 -5.92
N GLU A 25 -11.00 6.99 -5.56
CA GLU A 25 -11.38 8.23 -6.22
C GLU A 25 -10.68 8.35 -7.59
N GLU A 26 -11.41 8.89 -8.56
CA GLU A 26 -10.95 9.14 -9.92
C GLU A 26 -10.63 10.62 -10.11
N GLU A 27 -9.48 10.93 -10.72
CA GLU A 27 -9.06 12.29 -11.03
C GLU A 27 -8.67 12.41 -12.50
N ASP A 28 -9.09 13.50 -13.12
CA ASP A 28 -8.66 13.87 -14.46
C ASP A 28 -7.17 14.27 -14.46
N PHE A 29 -6.49 14.10 -15.59
CA PHE A 29 -5.06 14.43 -15.74
C PHE A 29 -4.71 15.87 -15.32
N GLU A 30 -5.63 16.83 -15.50
CA GLU A 30 -5.41 18.22 -15.08
C GLU A 30 -5.51 18.41 -13.56
N SER A 31 -6.29 17.57 -12.88
CA SER A 31 -6.47 17.61 -11.42
C SER A 31 -5.54 16.64 -10.68
N SER A 32 -4.85 15.74 -11.38
CA SER A 32 -4.04 14.67 -10.79
C SER A 32 -2.69 15.12 -10.20
N THR A 33 -2.59 16.35 -9.70
CA THR A 33 -1.35 16.94 -9.14
C THR A 33 -0.80 16.11 -7.97
N ASN A 34 -1.65 15.32 -7.31
CA ASN A 34 -1.28 14.56 -6.12
C ASN A 34 -1.14 13.05 -6.35
N MET A 35 -1.33 12.54 -7.58
CA MET A 35 -1.15 11.13 -7.89
C MET A 35 0.31 10.77 -8.19
N GLU A 36 0.81 9.74 -7.52
CA GLU A 36 2.17 9.24 -7.67
C GLU A 36 2.17 7.75 -8.02
N ALA A 37 3.28 7.29 -8.61
CA ALA A 37 3.58 5.88 -8.83
C ALA A 37 4.84 5.50 -8.04
N PRO A 38 4.77 5.43 -6.71
CA PRO A 38 5.96 5.40 -5.84
C PRO A 38 6.69 4.05 -5.85
N CYS A 39 6.27 3.07 -6.64
CA CYS A 39 6.84 1.74 -6.67
C CYS A 39 6.74 1.15 -8.08
N SER A 40 7.34 -0.03 -8.28
CA SER A 40 7.40 -0.70 -9.59
C SER A 40 6.11 -1.42 -10.02
N CYS A 41 4.98 -1.15 -9.36
CA CYS A 41 3.68 -1.65 -9.82
C CYS A 41 3.36 -1.13 -11.23
N SER A 42 2.60 -1.91 -11.99
CA SER A 42 2.29 -1.63 -13.40
C SER A 42 0.79 -1.48 -13.64
N GLY A 43 0.41 -0.89 -14.76
CA GLY A 43 -1.01 -0.64 -15.08
C GLY A 43 -1.63 0.43 -14.18
N THR A 44 -2.93 0.28 -13.89
CA THR A 44 -3.71 1.25 -13.08
C THR A 44 -3.39 1.19 -11.60
N ILE A 45 -2.97 0.04 -11.08
CA ILE A 45 -2.73 -0.17 -9.63
C ILE A 45 -1.50 0.57 -9.11
N LYS A 46 -0.65 1.11 -9.99
CA LYS A 46 0.53 1.86 -9.58
C LYS A 46 0.19 3.25 -9.04
N PHE A 47 -0.96 3.82 -9.42
CA PHE A 47 -1.32 5.19 -9.10
C PHE A 47 -2.07 5.27 -7.76
N ALA A 48 -1.62 6.16 -6.89
CA ALA A 48 -2.31 6.53 -5.66
C ALA A 48 -1.97 7.96 -5.26
N HIS A 49 -2.86 8.62 -4.50
CA HIS A 49 -2.53 9.93 -3.94
C HIS A 49 -1.35 9.82 -2.98
N ARG A 50 -0.44 10.80 -2.99
CA ARG A 50 0.68 10.90 -2.05
C ARG A 50 0.22 10.73 -0.60
N ASP A 51 -0.86 11.41 -0.22
CA ASP A 51 -1.43 11.33 1.13
C ASP A 51 -2.01 9.96 1.44
N CYS A 52 -2.63 9.29 0.46
CA CYS A 52 -3.13 7.94 0.62
C CYS A 52 -1.99 6.95 0.84
N ILE A 53 -0.88 7.09 0.11
CA ILE A 53 0.31 6.24 0.27
C ILE A 53 0.91 6.45 1.67
N GLN A 54 1.05 7.70 2.12
CA GLN A 54 1.59 7.98 3.45
C GLN A 54 0.69 7.45 4.58
N LYS A 55 -0.64 7.60 4.47
CA LYS A 55 -1.59 6.99 5.42
C LYS A 55 -1.44 5.47 5.46
N TRP A 56 -1.30 4.84 4.29
CA TRP A 56 -1.09 3.40 4.19
C TRP A 56 0.21 2.95 4.86
N CYS A 57 1.32 3.65 4.63
CA CYS A 57 2.59 3.38 5.28
C CYS A 57 2.47 3.48 6.82
N ASN A 58 1.69 4.44 7.31
CA ASN A 58 1.44 4.62 8.73
C ASN A 58 0.62 3.47 9.33
N GLU A 59 -0.47 3.08 8.66
CA GLU A 59 -1.34 1.98 9.09
C GLU A 59 -0.62 0.63 9.06
N LYS A 60 0.15 0.37 8.00
CA LYS A 60 0.93 -0.86 7.86
C LYS A 60 2.18 -0.87 8.74
N GLY A 61 2.76 0.29 9.02
CA GLY A 61 4.06 0.39 9.68
C GLY A 61 5.21 -0.07 8.78
N SER A 62 5.08 0.13 7.47
CA SER A 62 6.10 -0.24 6.49
C SER A 62 6.11 0.73 5.32
N THR A 63 7.30 1.01 4.80
CA THR A 63 7.52 1.78 3.56
C THR A 63 7.74 0.87 2.34
N ILE A 64 7.44 -0.44 2.48
CA ILE A 64 7.52 -1.43 1.40
C ILE A 64 6.11 -1.61 0.82
N CYS A 65 6.00 -1.57 -0.51
CA CYS A 65 4.77 -1.86 -1.22
C CYS A 65 4.38 -3.33 -1.03
N GLU A 66 3.16 -3.60 -0.56
CA GLU A 66 2.69 -4.99 -0.33
C GLU A 66 2.38 -5.79 -1.61
N ILE A 67 2.33 -5.12 -2.77
CA ILE A 67 2.01 -5.78 -4.05
C ILE A 67 3.28 -6.24 -4.74
N CYS A 68 4.22 -5.32 -4.97
CA CYS A 68 5.47 -5.63 -5.66
C CYS A 68 6.65 -5.88 -4.73
N LEU A 69 6.46 -5.73 -3.41
CA LEU A 69 7.47 -5.95 -2.36
C LEU A 69 8.75 -5.12 -2.53
N GLN A 70 8.63 -3.96 -3.18
CA GLN A 70 9.72 -3.00 -3.34
C GLN A 70 9.49 -1.80 -2.42
N GLU A 71 10.57 -1.15 -2.01
CA GLU A 71 10.50 0.12 -1.27
C GLU A 71 9.79 1.18 -2.11
N TYR A 72 8.99 2.00 -1.44
CA TYR A 72 8.46 3.22 -2.05
C TYR A 72 9.59 4.22 -2.31
N GLU A 73 9.40 5.12 -3.28
CA GLU A 73 10.32 6.24 -3.52
C GLU A 73 10.58 7.05 -2.23
N PRO A 74 11.75 7.69 -2.09
CA PRO A 74 12.08 8.45 -0.88
C PRO A 74 11.04 9.52 -0.53
N GLY A 75 10.78 9.70 0.76
CA GLY A 75 9.83 10.71 1.27
C GLY A 75 8.58 10.12 1.93
N TYR A 76 8.42 8.79 1.89
CA TYR A 76 7.46 8.09 2.72
C TYR A 76 8.10 7.63 4.04
N THR A 77 7.33 7.70 5.11
CA THR A 77 7.75 7.23 6.44
C THR A 77 6.77 6.21 6.98
N ALA A 78 7.23 5.39 7.92
CA ALA A 78 6.37 4.51 8.69
C ALA A 78 6.72 4.64 10.17
N PRO A 79 5.74 4.68 11.08
CA PRO A 79 5.99 4.63 12.50
C PRO A 79 6.61 3.27 12.81
N VAL A 80 7.65 3.29 13.66
CA VAL A 80 8.19 2.05 14.23
C VAL A 80 7.09 1.46 15.09
N LYS A 81 6.43 0.41 14.61
CA LYS A 81 5.55 -0.39 15.46
C LYS A 81 6.44 -1.03 16.50
N LYS A 82 6.43 -0.46 17.71
CA LYS A 82 6.84 -1.22 18.90
C LYS A 82 5.88 -2.39 18.93
N TYR A 83 6.39 -3.60 18.68
CA TYR A 83 5.65 -4.80 19.01
C TYR A 83 5.43 -4.72 20.52
N GLU A 84 4.25 -4.27 20.95
CA GLU A 84 3.81 -4.54 22.30
C GLU A 84 3.63 -6.05 22.33
N GLU A 85 4.56 -6.71 23.00
CA GLU A 85 4.62 -8.15 23.22
C GLU A 85 3.35 -8.62 23.94
N ASN A 86 2.24 -8.74 23.22
CA ASN A 86 0.97 -9.30 23.71
C ASN A 86 0.33 -10.21 22.65
N ASP A 87 1.15 -10.84 21.81
CA ASP A 87 0.72 -12.01 21.08
C ASP A 87 0.88 -13.23 22.00
N GLU A 88 -0.22 -13.68 22.62
CA GLU A 88 -0.26 -14.91 23.42
C GLU A 88 0.35 -16.12 22.66
N ALA A 89 0.34 -16.08 21.33
CA ALA A 89 0.99 -17.05 20.45
C ALA A 89 2.53 -17.06 20.54
N MET A 90 3.17 -15.89 20.68
CA MET A 90 4.64 -15.78 20.82
C MET A 90 5.09 -16.38 22.15
N SER A 91 4.34 -16.11 23.22
CA SER A 91 4.52 -16.74 24.54
C SER A 91 4.37 -18.26 24.46
N MET A 92 3.36 -18.78 23.76
CA MET A 92 3.19 -20.22 23.59
C MET A 92 4.33 -20.88 22.81
N THR A 93 4.88 -20.22 21.78
CA THR A 93 6.08 -20.74 21.10
C THR A 93 7.32 -20.71 21.99
N TYR A 94 7.53 -19.63 22.76
CA TYR A 94 8.68 -19.48 23.63
C TYR A 94 8.64 -20.46 24.81
N VAL A 95 7.46 -20.64 25.43
CA VAL A 95 7.20 -21.63 26.48
C VAL A 95 7.39 -23.04 25.93
N SER A 96 6.88 -23.34 24.72
CA SER A 96 7.07 -24.65 24.07
C SER A 96 8.54 -24.93 23.79
N ILE A 97 9.27 -23.96 23.22
CA ILE A 97 10.71 -24.06 22.97
C ILE A 97 11.47 -24.26 24.29
N PHE A 98 11.15 -23.49 25.33
CA PHE A 98 11.76 -23.62 26.65
C PHE A 98 11.50 -25.01 27.28
N TYR A 99 10.27 -25.53 27.23
CA TYR A 99 9.97 -26.88 27.69
C TYR A 99 10.66 -27.96 26.87
N ILE A 100 10.78 -27.79 25.55
CA ILE A 100 11.50 -28.73 24.69
C ILE A 100 12.99 -28.74 25.05
N ILE A 101 13.61 -27.58 25.27
CA ILE A 101 15.02 -27.46 25.69
C ILE A 101 15.23 -28.11 27.06
N ASN A 102 14.35 -27.84 28.03
CA ASN A 102 14.47 -28.36 29.40
C ASN A 102 14.09 -29.85 29.53
N SER A 103 13.21 -30.37 28.67
CA SER A 103 12.80 -31.79 28.69
C SER A 103 13.77 -32.69 27.92
N ASN A 104 14.52 -32.16 26.94
CA ASN A 104 15.44 -32.96 26.12
C ASN A 104 16.91 -32.87 26.53
N ASN A 105 17.28 -32.18 27.61
CA ASN A 105 18.68 -32.05 28.08
C ASN A 105 19.68 -31.61 26.96
N ILE A 106 19.21 -30.88 25.97
CA ILE A 106 20.08 -30.33 24.92
C ILE A 106 20.72 -29.07 25.50
N LYS A 107 21.98 -29.22 25.93
CA LYS A 107 22.86 -28.09 26.25
C LYS A 107 23.38 -27.51 24.93
N ILE A 108 23.23 -26.20 24.77
CA ILE A 108 23.90 -25.42 23.71
C ILE A 108 25.42 -25.53 23.91
#